data_AF-A0A239NX17-F1
#
_entry.id   AF-A0A239NX17-F1
#
_cell.length_a   1.000
_cell.length_b   1.000
_cell.length_c   1.000
_cell.angle_alpha   90.00
_cell.angle_beta   90.00
_cell.angle_gamma   90.00
#
_symmetry.space_group_name_H-M   'P 1'
#
loop_
_entity.id
_entity.type
_entity.pdbx_description
1 polymer ?
#
loop_
_entity_poly.entity_id
_entity_poly.type
_entity_poly.pdbx_seq_one_letter_code
_entity_poly.pdbx_strand_id
1 'polypeptide(L)' 'MRTTGIGGLIVVIWLIIGAIAAGQRGYFSNEDTNCAEAGNTIVTIVAGPLNYFGINPKLDCALPQPSK' A
#
# COMPACT_ATOMS: atom_id res chain seq x y z
N MET A 1 -10.14 -8.24 29.23
CA MET A 1 -8.87 -8.68 28.62
C MET A 1 -8.45 -7.60 27.64
N ARG A 2 -7.20 -7.13 27.69
CA ARG A 2 -6.66 -6.01 26.89
C ARG A 2 -6.68 -6.35 25.38
N THR A 3 -7.82 -6.25 24.73
CA THR A 3 -8.00 -6.47 23.28
C THR A 3 -7.11 -5.53 22.45
N THR A 4 -6.70 -4.39 23.02
CA THR A 4 -5.73 -3.46 22.46
C THR A 4 -4.38 -4.10 22.10
N GLY A 5 -3.91 -5.09 22.88
CA GLY A 5 -2.59 -5.70 22.66
C GLY A 5 -2.51 -6.54 21.38
N ILE A 6 -3.55 -7.33 21.11
CA ILE A 6 -3.62 -8.20 19.92
C ILE A 6 -3.87 -7.38 18.66
N GLY A 7 -4.81 -6.43 18.72
CA GLY A 7 -5.08 -5.53 17.58
C GLY A 7 -3.84 -4.72 17.19
N GLY A 8 -3.11 -4.18 18.18
CA GLY A 8 -1.86 -3.46 17.94
C GLY A 8 -0.78 -4.33 17.31
N LEU A 9 -0.61 -5.57 17.80
CA LEU A 9 0.37 -6.50 17.24
C LEU A 9 0.08 -6.82 15.76
N ILE A 10 -1.19 -7.05 15.41
CA ILE A 10 -1.61 -7.31 14.04
C ILE A 10 -1.30 -6.11 13.14
N VAL A 11 -1.58 -4.89 13.59
CA VAL A 11 -1.26 -3.66 12.83
C VAL A 11 0.24 -3.47 12.65
N VAL A 12 1.06 -3.77 13.66
CA VAL A 12 2.52 -3.68 13.54
C VAL A 12 3.06 -4.67 12.50
N ILE A 13 2.61 -5.93 12.54
CA ILE A 13 3.00 -6.94 11.54
C ILE A 13 2.57 -6.51 10.13
N TRP A 14 1.34 -5.98 10.02
CA TRP A 14 0.78 -5.45 8.78
C TRP A 14 1.64 -4.31 8.19
N LEU A 15 2.05 -3.36 9.02
CA LEU A 15 2.93 -2.25 8.61
C LEU A 15 4.31 -2.74 8.17
N ILE A 16 4.89 -3.72 8.86
CA ILE A 16 6.20 -4.29 8.50
C ILE A 16 6.13 -4.93 7.11
N ILE A 17 5.10 -5.74 6.85
CA ILE A 17 4.91 -6.40 5.54
C ILE A 17 4.73 -5.35 4.44
N GLY A 18 3.90 -4.32 4.69
CA GLY A 18 3.69 -3.21 3.74
C GLY A 18 4.97 -2.44 3.44
N ALA A 19 5.80 -2.15 4.46
CA ALA A 19 7.07 -1.47 4.30
C ALA A 19 8.06 -2.30 3.46
N ILE A 20 8.16 -3.61 3.71
CA ILE A 20 9.00 -4.50 2.91
C ILE A 20 8.56 -4.50 1.44
N ALA A 21 7.24 -4.56 1.18
CA ALA A 21 6.70 -4.55 -0.18
C ALA A 21 6.97 -3.22 -0.92
N ALA A 22 6.86 -2.08 -0.23
CA ALA A 22 7.21 -0.79 -0.79
C ALA A 22 8.71 -0.68 -1.12
N GLY A 23 9.58 -1.22 -0.25
CA GLY A 23 11.02 -1.30 -0.51
C GLY A 23 11.37 -2.20 -1.69
N GLN A 24 10.74 -3.36 -1.81
CA GLN A 24 10.93 -4.26 -2.96
C GLN A 24 10.50 -3.64 -4.30
N ARG A 25 9.50 -2.74 -4.27
CA ARG A 25 9.08 -1.97 -5.45
C ARG A 25 9.95 -0.75 -5.75
N GLY A 26 10.96 -0.48 -4.92
CA GLY A 26 11.87 0.64 -5.09
C GLY A 26 11.27 2.00 -4.72
N TYR A 27 10.15 2.04 -4.00
CA TYR A 27 9.46 3.29 -3.65
C TYR A 27 10.14 4.11 -2.55
N PHE A 28 11.26 3.63 -2.01
CA PHE A 28 12.07 4.37 -1.03
C PHE A 28 13.32 5.01 -1.65
N SER A 29 13.52 4.86 -2.96
CA SER A 29 14.78 5.21 -3.63
C SER A 29 14.69 6.45 -4.54
N ASN A 30 13.57 7.18 -4.55
CA ASN A 30 13.41 8.37 -5.39
C ASN A 30 13.73 9.66 -4.61
N GLU A 31 14.58 10.50 -5.21
CA GLU A 31 14.97 11.81 -4.67
C GLU A 31 13.88 12.88 -4.90
N ASP A 32 13.01 12.67 -5.91
CA ASP A 32 11.87 13.52 -6.27
C ASP A 32 10.54 12.89 -5.82
N THR A 33 10.23 12.96 -4.52
CA THR A 33 8.96 12.45 -4.00
C THR A 33 7.77 13.28 -4.53
N ASN A 34 6.97 12.72 -5.44
CA ASN A 34 5.73 13.35 -5.92
C ASN A 34 4.48 12.74 -5.21
N CYS A 35 3.36 13.46 -5.20
CA CYS A 35 2.06 13.02 -4.67
C CYS A 35 1.63 11.66 -5.22
N ALA A 36 1.91 11.38 -6.50
CA ALA A 36 1.62 10.10 -7.12
C ALA A 36 2.43 8.95 -6.49
N GLU A 37 3.70 9.19 -6.19
CA GLU A 37 4.59 8.20 -5.60
C GLU A 37 4.26 7.97 -4.13
N ALA A 38 4.08 9.05 -3.36
CA ALA A 38 3.63 8.97 -1.97
C ALA A 38 2.28 8.23 -1.86
N GLY A 39 1.33 8.53 -2.75
CA GLY A 39 0.05 7.86 -2.84
C GLY A 39 0.20 6.36 -3.13
N ASN A 40 1.07 6.01 -4.08
CA ASN A 40 1.31 4.61 -4.44
C ASN A 40 1.98 3.81 -3.32
N THR A 41 2.88 4.44 -2.57
CA THR A 41 3.50 3.84 -1.37
C THR A 41 2.48 3.60 -0.26
N ILE A 42 1.63 4.59 0.04
CA ILE A 42 0.57 4.46 1.04
C ILE A 42 -0.42 3.37 0.61
N VAL A 43 -0.87 3.38 -0.64
CA VAL A 43 -1.75 2.35 -1.19
C VAL A 43 -1.09 0.98 -1.14
N THR A 44 0.21 0.86 -1.37
CA THR A 44 0.91 -0.44 -1.30
C THR A 44 0.96 -0.98 0.13
N ILE A 45 1.23 -0.12 1.12
CA ILE A 45 1.24 -0.50 2.54
C ILE A 45 -0.17 -0.90 2.98
N VAL A 46 -1.20 -0.19 2.50
CA VAL A 46 -2.59 -0.41 2.90
C VAL A 46 -3.21 -1.60 2.17
N ALA A 47 -3.20 -1.56 0.84
CA ALA A 47 -3.82 -2.54 -0.04
C ALA A 47 -3.05 -3.87 -0.04
N GLY A 48 -1.74 -3.88 0.20
CA GLY A 48 -0.93 -5.10 0.17
C GLY A 48 -1.49 -6.20 1.08
N PRO A 49 -1.68 -5.95 2.38
CA PRO A 49 -2.24 -6.96 3.25
C PRO A 49 -3.78 -7.03 3.19
N LEU A 50 -4.48 -5.96 2.77
CA LEU A 50 -5.93 -6.03 2.49
C LEU A 50 -6.26 -6.99 1.33
N ASN A 51 -5.36 -7.12 0.35
CA ASN A 51 -5.48 -8.08 -0.75
C ASN A 51 -5.36 -9.54 -0.25
N TYR A 52 -4.57 -9.79 0.81
CA TYR A 52 -4.56 -11.08 1.52
C TYR A 52 -5.90 -11.39 2.20
N PHE A 53 -6.68 -10.37 2.54
CA PHE A 53 -8.07 -10.51 3.01
C PHE A 53 -9.09 -10.61 1.85
N GLY A 54 -8.64 -10.72 0.60
CA GLY A 54 -9.50 -10.87 -0.58
C GLY A 54 -10.18 -9.57 -1.03
N ILE A 55 -9.78 -8.43 -0.48
CA ILE A 55 -10.31 -7.13 -0.88
C ILE A 55 -9.57 -6.69 -2.15
N ASN A 56 -10.30 -6.64 -3.26
CA ASN A 56 -9.77 -6.30 -4.59
C ASN A 56 -10.31 -4.91 -5.00
N PRO A 57 -9.64 -3.81 -4.58
CA PRO A 57 -10.12 -2.47 -4.84
C PRO A 57 -10.00 -2.17 -6.34
N LYS A 58 -11.15 -2.16 -7.05
CA LYS A 58 -11.23 -1.66 -8.42
C LYS A 58 -11.29 -0.13 -8.37
N LEU A 59 -10.28 0.49 -8.97
CA LEU A 59 -10.28 1.93 -9.21
C LEU A 59 -10.84 2.15 -10.62
N ASP A 60 -11.97 2.85 -10.71
CA ASP A 60 -12.51 3.31 -11.99
C ASP A 60 -11.65 4.48 -12.48
N CYS A 61 -10.65 4.18 -13.30
CA CYS A 61 -9.81 5.17 -13.93
C CYS A 61 -10.32 5.45 -15.35
N ALA A 62 -10.70 6.70 -15.62
CA ALA A 62 -10.92 7.19 -16.97
C ALA A 62 -9.56 7.29 -17.67
N LEU A 63 -9.14 6.20 -18.32
CA LEU A 63 -7.88 6.17 -19.07
C LEU A 63 -8.03 6.99 -20.35
N PRO A 64 -7.10 7.92 -20.65
CA PRO A 64 -7.10 8.60 -21.93
C PRO A 64 -6.89 7.58 -23.05
N GLN A 65 -7.71 7.68 -24.10
CA GLN A 65 -7.60 6.82 -25.27
C GLN A 65 -6.22 6.98 -25.92
N PRO A 66 -5.48 5.88 -26.17
CA PRO A 66 -4.15 5.96 -26.73
C PRO A 66 -4.20 6.61 -28.12
N SER A 67 -3.32 7.58 -28.35
CA SER A 67 -3.15 8.23 -29.64
C SER A 67 -2.67 7.21 -30.67
N LYS A 68 -3.26 7.26 -31.87
CA LYS A 68 -3.00 6.34 -32.99
C LYS A 68 -1.59 6.50 -33.57
#